data_AF-A1CS33-F1
#
_entry.id   AF-A1CS33-F1
#
_cell.length_a   1.000
_cell.length_b   1.000
_cell.length_c   1.000
_cell.angle_alpha   90.00
_cell.angle_beta   90.00
_cell.angle_gamma   90.00
#
_symmetry.space_group_name_H-M   'P 1'
#
loop_
_entity.id
_entity.type
_entity.pdbx_description
1 polymer ?
#
loop_
_entity_poly.entity_id
_entity_poly.type
_entity_poly.pdbx_seq_one_letter_code
_entity_poly.pdbx_strand_id
1 'polypeptide(L)'
;MNREIPGFYYDPEKKKYFKIQASHKAAPGAQYSKDAVKRKRVEHERRQRKVRLTQKLAKEKIRRAPLLRHPLLGTEREVGAQIWSRPFRQEQHGLTYASQVTRKQIHRFEPWPNDYSIKHVIRNNRSGILIASGYRGGESSVSLSLGCVSRTLSRRRGHTIGPWNECCSENHIEYLSSISLSHTGYLLATMDSGPNGDSFLAPRMLPDLGEGGDYRWPAFFAHPIRIRTESSLWCSSPCPEGSKALFAIGTSEGLQTLEGLGSYWALLKKPFANDVITGKPTSHRRTDSSHALVASVEWLSAHVIAAGLKDSAVFLHDLRSGGTATRLQHPHAVTKIRRVDPYRMVVAGLNSLQMYDIRYPANGLQRNPNPNRPSHTSTRPYLSFSDYYPEVIPDFDLSPELGLLASGHQASDDCKVQLFSLRTGDQVSSPLSKYQYSHSISSLRFESGEKSFQGPQTPSLLVCSSATVDEWIW
;
A
#
# COMPACT_ATOMS: atom_id res chain seq x y z
N MET A 1 -26.49 -29.31 33.75
CA MET A 1 -26.24 -29.62 32.34
C MET A 1 -27.54 -30.07 31.72
N ASN A 2 -28.04 -29.35 30.72
CA ASN A 2 -29.30 -29.71 30.06
C ASN A 2 -29.01 -30.82 29.06
N ARG A 3 -29.69 -31.96 29.19
CA ARG A 3 -29.48 -33.13 28.33
C ARG A 3 -29.99 -32.82 26.93
N GLU A 4 -29.21 -33.11 25.89
CA GLU A 4 -29.70 -33.02 24.51
C GLU A 4 -30.62 -34.22 24.24
N ILE A 5 -31.89 -33.96 23.98
CA ILE A 5 -32.88 -35.00 23.66
C ILE A 5 -33.08 -34.98 22.13
N PRO A 6 -32.84 -36.10 21.42
CA PRO A 6 -33.05 -36.17 19.97
C PRO A 6 -34.48 -35.77 19.58
N GLY A 7 -34.61 -34.85 18.61
CA GLY A 7 -35.90 -34.36 18.14
C GLY A 7 -36.53 -33.25 18.99
N PHE A 8 -35.89 -32.80 20.07
CA PHE A 8 -36.34 -31.70 20.91
C PHE A 8 -35.28 -30.58 20.98
N TYR A 9 -35.74 -29.34 20.97
CA TYR A 9 -34.96 -28.13 21.20
C TYR A 9 -35.22 -27.63 22.63
N TYR A 10 -34.17 -27.39 23.41
CA TYR A 10 -34.29 -26.80 24.73
C TYR A 10 -34.27 -25.28 24.63
N ASP A 11 -35.32 -24.63 25.12
CA ASP A 11 -35.41 -23.18 25.22
C ASP A 11 -34.90 -22.71 26.60
N PRO A 12 -33.79 -21.97 26.69
CA PRO A 12 -33.21 -21.53 27.96
C PRO A 12 -34.06 -20.51 28.70
N GLU A 13 -34.86 -19.71 28.01
CA GLU A 13 -35.72 -18.69 28.63
C GLU A 13 -36.92 -19.35 29.31
N LYS A 14 -37.51 -20.34 28.64
CA LYS A 14 -38.69 -21.07 29.13
C LYS A 14 -38.35 -22.30 29.98
N LYS A 15 -37.07 -22.68 30.05
CA LYS A 15 -36.54 -23.88 30.70
C LYS A 15 -37.32 -25.16 30.34
N LYS A 16 -37.74 -25.28 29.09
CA LYS A 16 -38.59 -26.37 28.58
C LYS A 16 -38.07 -26.91 27.24
N TYR A 17 -38.36 -28.18 26.99
CA TYR A 17 -38.09 -28.84 25.71
C TYR A 17 -39.28 -28.67 24.77
N PHE A 18 -39.01 -28.20 23.56
CA PHE A 18 -39.97 -28.08 22.48
C PHE A 18 -39.64 -29.09 21.39
N LYS A 19 -40.65 -29.83 20.92
CA LYS A 19 -40.47 -30.75 19.80
C LYS A 19 -40.08 -29.95 18.55
N ILE A 20 -39.03 -30.38 17.86
CA ILE A 20 -38.58 -29.71 16.64
C ILE A 20 -39.63 -29.97 15.56
N GLN A 21 -40.22 -28.89 15.04
CA GLN A 21 -41.24 -28.95 14.00
C GLN A 21 -40.67 -28.53 12.64
N ALA A 22 -41.32 -29.00 11.56
CA ALA A 22 -41.01 -28.54 10.22
C ALA A 22 -41.30 -27.03 10.10
N SER A 23 -40.50 -26.30 9.31
CA SER A 23 -40.54 -24.84 9.26
C SER A 23 -41.90 -24.26 8.85
N HIS A 24 -42.71 -25.01 8.09
CA HIS A 24 -44.06 -24.64 7.68
C HIS A 24 -45.14 -24.91 8.75
N LYS A 25 -44.85 -25.73 9.78
CA LYS A 25 -45.80 -26.05 10.89
C LYS A 25 -45.53 -25.27 12.16
N ALA A 26 -44.34 -24.67 12.27
CA ALA A 26 -43.97 -23.87 13.43
C ALA A 26 -44.53 -22.44 13.27
N ALA A 27 -44.87 -21.80 14.39
CA ALA A 27 -45.26 -20.40 14.37
C ALA A 27 -44.14 -19.54 13.74
N PRO A 28 -44.46 -18.51 12.95
CA PRO A 28 -43.47 -17.63 12.35
C PRO A 28 -42.58 -17.01 13.44
N GLY A 29 -41.26 -17.20 13.33
CA GLY A 29 -40.28 -16.75 14.33
C GLY A 29 -39.96 -17.75 15.46
N ALA A 30 -40.57 -18.95 15.46
CA ALA A 30 -40.32 -19.96 16.49
C ALA A 30 -38.87 -20.49 16.47
N GLN A 31 -38.21 -20.44 17.63
CA GLN A 31 -36.84 -20.90 17.82
C GLN A 31 -36.68 -22.43 17.71
N TYR A 32 -37.77 -23.19 17.85
CA TYR A 32 -37.82 -24.65 17.76
C TYR A 32 -38.13 -25.18 16.34
N SER A 33 -38.11 -24.32 15.32
CA SER A 33 -38.20 -24.75 13.92
C SER A 33 -36.93 -25.47 13.46
N LYS A 34 -37.06 -26.45 12.56
CA LYS A 34 -35.94 -27.25 12.05
C LYS A 34 -34.80 -26.38 11.48
N ASP A 35 -35.13 -25.32 10.75
CA ASP A 35 -34.15 -24.41 10.16
C ASP A 35 -33.46 -23.52 11.21
N ALA A 36 -34.20 -23.01 12.20
CA ALA A 36 -33.61 -22.21 13.28
C ALA A 36 -32.64 -23.03 14.13
N VAL A 37 -33.01 -24.26 14.48
CA VAL A 37 -32.14 -25.17 15.24
C VAL A 37 -30.89 -25.53 14.43
N LYS A 38 -31.02 -25.79 13.13
CA LYS A 38 -29.87 -26.05 12.23
C LYS A 38 -28.93 -24.85 12.16
N ARG A 39 -29.46 -23.62 12.00
CA ARG A 39 -28.64 -22.39 12.00
C ARG A 39 -27.90 -22.20 13.33
N LYS A 40 -28.58 -22.38 14.47
CA LYS A 40 -27.96 -22.27 15.80
C LYS A 40 -26.85 -23.30 16.03
N ARG A 41 -27.03 -24.55 15.57
CA ARG A 41 -25.97 -25.58 15.65
C ARG A 41 -24.73 -25.20 14.86
N VAL A 42 -24.90 -24.77 13.61
CA VAL A 42 -23.79 -24.31 12.76
C VAL A 42 -23.07 -23.11 13.39
N GLU A 43 -23.82 -22.18 13.97
CA GLU A 43 -23.24 -21.02 14.66
C GLU A 43 -22.46 -21.44 15.93
N HIS A 44 -23.01 -22.37 16.71
CA HIS A 44 -22.36 -22.90 17.90
C HIS A 44 -21.04 -23.61 17.57
N GLU A 45 -21.04 -24.47 16.56
CA GLU A 45 -19.81 -25.12 16.06
C GLU A 45 -18.78 -24.08 15.58
N ARG A 46 -19.22 -23.05 14.85
CA ARG A 46 -18.34 -21.97 14.39
C ARG A 46 -17.72 -21.20 15.58
N ARG A 47 -18.50 -20.93 16.63
CA ARG A 47 -18.02 -20.31 17.87
C ARG A 47 -17.01 -21.21 18.58
N GLN A 48 -17.30 -22.50 18.74
CA GLN A 48 -16.37 -23.45 19.36
C GLN A 48 -15.05 -23.57 18.59
N ARG A 49 -15.11 -23.63 17.25
CA ARG A 49 -13.91 -23.64 16.40
C ARG A 49 -13.07 -22.37 16.58
N LYS A 50 -13.70 -21.19 16.65
CA LYS A 50 -13.00 -19.93 16.95
C LYS A 50 -12.31 -19.97 18.31
N VAL A 51 -13.01 -20.41 19.36
CA VAL A 51 -12.43 -20.51 20.71
C VAL A 51 -11.22 -21.44 20.74
N ARG A 52 -11.32 -22.63 20.13
CA ARG A 52 -10.19 -23.57 20.02
C ARG A 52 -9.01 -22.98 19.26
N LEU A 53 -9.27 -22.31 18.13
CA LEU A 53 -8.22 -21.63 17.36
C LEU A 53 -7.51 -20.56 18.21
N THR A 54 -8.29 -19.76 18.94
CA THR A 54 -7.76 -18.68 19.80
C THR A 54 -6.90 -19.25 20.94
N GLN A 55 -7.34 -20.36 21.56
CA GLN A 55 -6.58 -21.07 22.59
C GLN A 55 -5.29 -21.67 22.03
N LYS A 56 -5.33 -22.29 20.85
CA LYS A 56 -4.16 -22.84 20.16
C LYS A 56 -3.13 -21.75 19.88
N LEU A 57 -3.57 -20.63 19.27
CA LEU A 57 -2.71 -19.47 19.01
C LEU A 57 -2.14 -18.86 20.30
N ALA A 58 -2.90 -18.83 21.40
CA ALA A 58 -2.41 -18.31 22.67
C ALA A 58 -1.35 -19.22 23.33
N LYS A 59 -1.39 -20.53 23.08
CA LYS A 59 -0.41 -21.51 23.56
C LYS A 59 0.85 -21.55 22.69
N GLU A 60 0.70 -21.44 21.37
CA GLU A 60 1.80 -21.54 20.40
C GLU A 60 2.56 -20.22 20.22
N LYS A 61 1.92 -19.07 20.42
CA LYS A 61 2.60 -17.77 20.29
C LYS A 61 3.35 -17.42 21.58
N ILE A 62 4.60 -17.02 21.42
CA ILE A 62 5.41 -16.44 22.49
C ILE A 62 4.65 -15.25 23.10
N ARG A 63 4.34 -15.34 24.40
CA ARG A 63 3.73 -14.25 25.15
C ARG A 63 4.81 -13.21 25.47
N ARG A 64 4.57 -11.95 25.12
CA ARG A 64 5.41 -10.82 25.55
C ARG A 64 5.52 -10.81 27.07
N ALA A 65 6.72 -10.59 27.61
CA ALA A 65 6.95 -10.55 29.05
C ALA A 65 6.03 -9.51 29.74
N PRO A 66 5.48 -9.80 30.93
CA PRO A 66 4.61 -8.86 31.66
C PRO A 66 5.28 -7.51 31.93
N LEU A 67 6.59 -7.52 32.17
CA LEU A 67 7.39 -6.31 32.38
C LEU A 67 7.39 -5.40 31.14
N LEU A 68 7.40 -5.94 29.92
CA LEU A 68 7.29 -5.16 28.68
C LEU A 68 5.88 -4.62 28.41
N ARG A 69 4.91 -4.96 29.27
CA ARG A 69 3.56 -4.37 29.28
C ARG A 69 3.37 -3.44 30.47
N HIS A 70 4.44 -3.15 31.22
CA HIS A 70 4.35 -2.26 32.36
C HIS A 70 4.13 -0.84 31.83
N PRO A 71 3.14 -0.09 32.33
CA PRO A 71 2.80 1.25 31.82
C PRO A 71 3.92 2.29 32.03
N LEU A 72 4.99 1.93 32.75
CA LEU A 72 6.19 2.76 32.93
C LEU A 72 7.29 2.46 31.90
N LEU A 73 7.11 1.44 31.06
CA LEU A 73 8.06 0.99 30.06
C LEU A 73 7.46 1.16 28.65
N GLY A 74 8.16 1.91 27.80
CA GLY A 74 7.72 2.20 26.43
C GLY A 74 6.69 3.33 26.32
N THR A 75 6.01 3.39 25.19
CA THR A 75 5.12 4.50 24.81
C THR A 75 3.93 4.71 25.76
N GLU A 76 3.50 3.69 26.51
CA GLU A 76 2.43 3.83 27.51
C GLU A 76 2.79 4.80 28.64
N ARG A 77 4.09 5.05 28.89
CA ARG A 77 4.57 6.04 29.86
C ARG A 77 4.24 7.47 29.44
N GLU A 78 4.38 7.76 28.15
CA GLU A 78 4.20 9.10 27.58
C GLU A 78 2.74 9.38 27.28
N VAL A 79 2.02 8.33 26.89
CA VAL A 79 0.62 8.37 26.53
C VAL A 79 -0.31 8.32 27.77
N GLY A 80 0.16 7.74 28.88
CA GLY A 80 -0.61 7.59 30.12
C GLY A 80 -1.50 6.34 30.13
N ALA A 81 -1.75 5.79 31.33
CA ALA A 81 -2.49 4.54 31.54
C ALA A 81 -4.02 4.68 31.43
N GLN A 82 -4.52 5.60 30.61
CA GLN A 82 -5.95 5.85 30.47
C GLN A 82 -6.61 4.83 29.53
N ILE A 83 -7.85 4.44 29.85
CA ILE A 83 -8.64 3.52 29.02
C ILE A 83 -9.21 4.32 27.85
N TRP A 84 -8.52 4.31 26.72
CA TRP A 84 -9.00 4.91 25.49
C TRP A 84 -9.53 3.88 24.50
N SER A 85 -10.36 4.35 23.57
CA SER A 85 -10.70 3.55 22.40
C SER A 85 -9.42 3.21 21.61
N ARG A 86 -9.38 2.02 21.00
CA ARG A 86 -8.24 1.57 20.18
C ARG A 86 -7.73 2.61 19.16
N PRO A 87 -8.58 3.29 18.38
CA PRO A 87 -8.10 4.28 17.40
C PRO A 87 -7.48 5.51 18.07
N PHE A 88 -7.99 5.94 19.22
CA PHE A 88 -7.42 7.06 19.96
C PHE A 88 -6.04 6.72 20.53
N ARG A 89 -5.90 5.50 21.07
CA ARG A 89 -4.59 5.01 21.53
C ARG A 89 -3.57 4.94 20.38
N GLN A 90 -3.99 4.46 19.20
CA GLN A 90 -3.11 4.36 18.05
C GLN A 90 -2.59 5.73 17.58
N GLU A 91 -3.47 6.73 17.51
CA GLU A 91 -3.07 8.09 17.18
C GLU A 91 -2.05 8.64 18.17
N GLN A 92 -2.31 8.51 19.48
CA GLN A 92 -1.39 9.01 20.50
C GLN A 92 -0.02 8.32 20.45
N HIS A 93 0.02 7.03 20.14
CA HIS A 93 1.28 6.34 19.84
C HIS A 93 1.97 6.95 18.62
N GLY A 94 1.25 7.17 17.51
CA GLY A 94 1.79 7.82 16.32
C GLY A 94 2.39 9.20 16.60
N LEU A 95 1.68 10.03 17.36
CA LEU A 95 2.15 11.36 17.76
C LEU A 95 3.40 11.28 18.64
N THR A 96 3.43 10.32 19.58
CA THR A 96 4.57 10.09 20.46
C THR A 96 5.80 9.69 19.64
N TYR A 97 5.65 8.71 18.76
CA TYR A 97 6.70 8.30 17.81
C TYR A 97 7.16 9.50 16.98
N ALA A 98 6.22 10.31 16.46
CA ALA A 98 6.56 11.49 15.65
C ALA A 98 7.35 12.54 16.41
N SER A 99 7.24 12.60 17.73
CA SER A 99 8.05 13.51 18.54
C SER A 99 9.49 13.05 18.73
N GLN A 100 9.78 11.75 18.55
CA GLN A 100 11.06 11.12 18.88
C GLN A 100 11.89 10.70 17.67
N VAL A 101 11.44 11.03 16.45
CA VAL A 101 12.09 10.57 15.22
C VAL A 101 13.49 11.12 15.10
N THR A 102 14.42 10.25 14.68
CA THR A 102 15.82 10.59 14.44
C THR A 102 16.18 10.42 12.98
N ARG A 103 16.97 11.36 12.44
CA ARG A 103 17.47 11.33 11.07
C ARG A 103 18.78 10.57 10.99
N LYS A 104 18.90 9.69 10.00
CA LYS A 104 20.13 9.03 9.60
C LYS A 104 20.24 9.04 8.08
N GLN A 105 21.28 9.68 7.53
CA GLN A 105 21.58 9.55 6.11
C GLN A 105 22.14 8.14 5.84
N ILE A 106 21.46 7.35 5.01
CA ILE A 106 21.87 5.96 4.76
C ILE A 106 22.74 5.83 3.52
N HIS A 107 22.45 6.57 2.46
CA HIS A 107 23.20 6.47 1.23
C HIS A 107 23.17 7.80 0.46
N ARG A 108 24.24 8.03 -0.30
CA ARG A 108 24.34 9.12 -1.27
C ARG A 108 24.89 8.49 -2.54
N PHE A 109 24.10 8.55 -3.60
CA PHE A 109 24.55 8.08 -4.91
C PHE A 109 25.59 9.05 -5.45
N GLU A 110 26.68 8.52 -5.98
CA GLU A 110 27.77 9.34 -6.49
C GLU A 110 27.34 10.05 -7.78
N PRO A 111 27.67 11.35 -7.95
CA PRO A 111 27.28 12.13 -9.12
C PRO A 111 28.14 11.82 -10.37
N TRP A 112 28.92 10.75 -10.40
CA TRP A 112 29.82 10.49 -11.52
C TRP A 112 29.16 9.57 -12.57
N PRO A 113 29.22 9.87 -13.89
CA PRO A 113 29.80 11.05 -14.54
C PRO A 113 28.90 12.30 -14.53
N ASN A 114 27.61 12.17 -14.18
CA ASN A 114 26.63 13.25 -14.13
C ASN A 114 25.78 13.19 -12.85
N ASP A 115 25.25 14.35 -12.44
CA ASP A 115 24.36 14.45 -11.29
C ASP A 115 23.21 13.43 -11.35
N TYR A 116 22.96 12.81 -10.21
CA TYR A 116 21.93 11.80 -10.05
C TYR A 116 20.76 12.37 -9.24
N SER A 117 19.56 12.36 -9.83
CA SER A 117 18.34 12.76 -9.15
C SER A 117 17.44 11.54 -8.96
N ILE A 118 17.24 11.14 -7.71
CA ILE A 118 16.37 10.02 -7.35
C ILE A 118 14.92 10.42 -7.60
N LYS A 119 14.16 9.56 -8.27
CA LYS A 119 12.72 9.69 -8.49
C LYS A 119 11.91 8.79 -7.56
N HIS A 120 12.34 7.55 -7.35
CA HIS A 120 11.67 6.62 -6.45
C HIS A 120 12.67 5.82 -5.63
N VAL A 121 12.31 5.47 -4.40
CA VAL A 121 13.12 4.61 -3.53
C VAL A 121 12.27 3.50 -2.91
N ILE A 122 12.82 2.28 -2.91
CA ILE A 122 12.20 1.12 -2.28
C ILE A 122 13.28 0.27 -1.63
N ARG A 123 13.05 -0.20 -0.41
CA ARG A 123 13.87 -1.24 0.22
C ARG A 123 13.19 -2.59 0.11
N ASN A 124 13.95 -3.64 -0.14
CA ASN A 124 13.45 -5.00 -0.08
C ASN A 124 13.40 -5.48 1.38
N ASN A 125 12.20 -5.69 1.92
CA ASN A 125 12.02 -6.15 3.31
C ASN A 125 12.70 -7.51 3.60
N ARG A 126 12.93 -8.33 2.58
CA ARG A 126 13.52 -9.66 2.73
C ARG A 126 15.05 -9.62 2.75
N SER A 127 15.64 -8.82 1.85
CA SER A 127 17.08 -8.79 1.64
C SER A 127 17.75 -7.47 2.10
N GLY A 128 16.97 -6.51 2.59
CA GLY A 128 17.45 -5.19 2.97
C GLY A 128 17.91 -4.31 1.81
N ILE A 129 18.02 -4.82 0.58
CA ILE A 129 18.56 -4.10 -0.59
C ILE A 129 17.81 -2.80 -0.80
N LEU A 130 18.54 -1.71 -0.92
CA LEU A 130 17.98 -0.41 -1.24
C LEU A 130 18.04 -0.19 -2.76
N ILE A 131 16.88 0.09 -3.34
CA ILE A 131 16.67 0.25 -4.77
C ILE A 131 16.28 1.71 -4.98
N ALA A 132 17.07 2.42 -5.78
CA ALA A 132 16.72 3.75 -6.23
C ALA A 132 16.51 3.73 -7.73
N SER A 133 15.49 4.42 -8.19
CA SER A 133 15.39 4.82 -9.58
C SER A 133 15.52 6.31 -9.69
N GLY A 134 16.12 6.78 -10.77
CA GLY A 134 16.43 8.19 -10.94
C GLY A 134 16.89 8.53 -12.34
N TYR A 135 17.37 9.74 -12.49
CA TYR A 135 17.92 10.26 -13.73
C TYR A 135 19.39 10.57 -13.54
N ARG A 136 20.24 10.05 -14.44
CA ARG A 136 21.69 10.26 -14.46
C ARG A 136 22.07 10.83 -15.82
N GLY A 137 22.25 12.14 -15.89
CA GLY A 137 22.86 12.81 -17.05
C GLY A 137 22.26 12.54 -18.43
N GLY A 138 20.93 12.45 -18.54
CA GLY A 138 20.29 12.13 -19.82
C GLY A 138 19.42 10.88 -19.76
N GLU A 139 19.82 9.93 -18.91
CA GLU A 139 19.31 8.57 -18.92
C GLU A 139 18.58 8.23 -17.62
N SER A 140 17.52 7.44 -17.73
CA SER A 140 16.91 6.85 -16.54
C SER A 140 17.78 5.71 -16.05
N SER A 141 17.94 5.55 -14.74
CA SER A 141 18.69 4.45 -14.17
C SER A 141 17.98 3.82 -12.98
N VAL A 142 18.20 2.52 -12.81
CA VAL A 142 17.81 1.76 -11.63
C VAL A 142 19.08 1.24 -10.96
N SER A 143 19.37 1.76 -9.77
CA SER A 143 20.55 1.43 -8.98
C SER A 143 20.17 0.53 -7.81
N LEU A 144 20.94 -0.54 -7.64
CA LEU A 144 20.83 -1.49 -6.53
C LEU A 144 22.01 -1.27 -5.59
N SER A 145 21.69 -0.92 -4.35
CA SER A 145 22.67 -0.72 -3.29
C SER A 145 22.55 -1.84 -2.24
N LEU A 146 23.67 -2.54 -2.03
CA LEU A 146 23.76 -3.67 -1.12
C LEU A 146 24.38 -3.19 0.20
N GLY A 147 23.74 -3.52 1.32
CA GLY A 147 24.29 -3.23 2.64
C GLY A 147 25.36 -4.25 2.97
N CYS A 148 26.56 -3.82 3.35
CA CYS A 148 27.59 -4.75 3.81
C CYS A 148 27.19 -5.35 5.17
N VAL A 149 26.79 -6.62 5.23
CA VAL A 149 26.55 -7.30 6.52
C VAL A 149 27.89 -7.76 7.09
N SER A 150 28.54 -6.93 7.90
CA SER A 150 29.77 -7.34 8.59
C SER A 150 29.44 -8.35 9.69
N ARG A 151 29.91 -9.59 9.55
CA ARG A 151 29.78 -10.65 10.56
C ARG A 151 30.89 -10.54 11.61
N THR A 152 31.10 -9.36 12.18
CA THR A 152 32.08 -9.20 13.25
C THR A 152 31.58 -9.91 14.51
N LEU A 153 32.31 -10.95 14.92
CA LEU A 153 32.05 -11.77 16.10
C LEU A 153 31.88 -10.90 17.35
N SER A 154 30.65 -10.64 17.76
CA SER A 154 30.32 -10.54 19.18
C SER A 154 28.95 -11.16 19.40
N ARG A 155 28.94 -12.31 20.07
CA ARG A 155 27.76 -13.17 20.32
C ARG A 155 26.71 -12.52 21.25
N ARG A 156 26.69 -11.20 21.38
CA ARG A 156 25.84 -10.44 22.31
C ARG A 156 25.23 -9.13 21.77
N ARG A 157 25.55 -8.68 20.55
CA ARG A 157 24.87 -7.53 19.93
C ARG A 157 24.61 -7.83 18.46
N GLY A 158 23.42 -7.45 17.97
CA GLY A 158 22.89 -7.85 16.68
C GLY A 158 23.76 -7.46 15.47
N HIS A 159 23.39 -8.02 14.31
CA HIS A 159 23.98 -7.71 13.01
C HIS A 159 23.99 -6.20 12.78
N THR A 160 25.17 -5.61 12.54
CA THR A 160 25.31 -4.20 12.20
C THR A 160 25.48 -4.10 10.69
N ILE A 161 24.55 -3.43 10.02
CA ILE A 161 24.63 -3.17 8.57
C ILE A 161 25.68 -2.08 8.36
N GLY A 162 26.73 -2.40 7.61
CA GLY A 162 27.80 -1.52 7.19
C GLY A 162 27.38 -0.54 6.08
N PRO A 163 28.33 0.20 5.49
CA PRO A 163 28.02 1.18 4.45
C PRO A 163 27.34 0.52 3.24
N TRP A 164 26.42 1.26 2.62
CA TRP A 164 25.73 0.86 1.39
C TRP A 164 26.62 1.17 0.20
N ASN A 165 26.92 0.15 -0.60
CA ASN A 165 27.66 0.31 -1.84
C ASN A 165 26.74 0.09 -3.03
N GLU A 166 26.82 0.95 -4.04
CA GLU A 166 26.17 0.72 -5.32
C GLU A 166 26.83 -0.47 -6.01
N CYS A 167 26.06 -1.53 -6.29
CA CYS A 167 26.61 -2.76 -6.86
C CYS A 167 26.20 -2.96 -8.31
N CYS A 168 25.05 -2.45 -8.72
CA CYS A 168 24.57 -2.54 -10.09
C CYS A 168 23.76 -1.28 -10.44
N SER A 169 24.07 -0.66 -11.57
CA SER A 169 23.25 0.37 -12.21
C SER A 169 22.90 -0.13 -13.60
N GLU A 170 21.61 -0.12 -13.94
CA GLU A 170 21.16 -0.28 -15.32
C GLU A 170 20.67 1.06 -15.84
N ASN A 171 21.36 1.58 -16.86
CA ASN A 171 20.97 2.80 -17.53
C ASN A 171 20.09 2.49 -18.74
N HIS A 172 19.11 3.36 -18.94
CA HIS A 172 18.08 3.26 -19.96
C HIS A 172 17.86 4.62 -20.59
N ILE A 173 17.72 4.64 -21.90
CA ILE A 173 17.39 5.87 -22.66
C ILE A 173 15.92 6.23 -22.42
N GLU A 174 15.08 5.23 -22.16
CA GLU A 174 13.65 5.39 -21.91
C GLU A 174 13.38 6.07 -20.56
N TYR A 175 12.26 6.79 -20.46
CA TYR A 175 11.86 7.48 -19.24
C TYR A 175 11.28 6.51 -18.21
N LEU A 176 11.91 6.42 -17.03
CA LEU A 176 11.38 5.62 -15.95
C LEU A 176 10.18 6.31 -15.30
N SER A 177 9.00 5.71 -15.45
CA SER A 177 7.77 6.25 -14.89
C SER A 177 7.59 5.85 -13.44
N SER A 178 7.72 4.56 -13.11
CA SER A 178 7.55 4.03 -11.76
C SER A 178 8.37 2.75 -11.51
N ILE A 179 8.58 2.44 -10.23
CA ILE A 179 9.07 1.13 -9.77
C ILE A 179 8.13 0.56 -8.71
N SER A 180 7.97 -0.76 -8.70
CA SER A 180 7.19 -1.46 -7.68
C SER A 180 7.83 -2.78 -7.30
N LEU A 181 7.80 -3.12 -6.01
CA LEU A 181 8.37 -4.35 -5.47
C LEU A 181 7.27 -5.30 -4.98
N SER A 182 7.20 -6.49 -5.58
CA SER A 182 6.30 -7.55 -5.15
C SER A 182 6.76 -8.21 -3.84
N HIS A 183 5.82 -8.72 -3.06
CA HIS A 183 6.07 -9.59 -1.91
C HIS A 183 6.87 -10.86 -2.28
N THR A 184 6.81 -11.28 -3.55
CA THR A 184 7.61 -12.39 -4.09
C THR A 184 9.05 -12.02 -4.42
N GLY A 185 9.46 -10.75 -4.30
CA GLY A 185 10.83 -10.26 -4.56
C GLY A 185 11.13 -9.88 -6.00
N TYR A 186 10.10 -9.85 -6.84
CA TYR A 186 10.20 -9.26 -8.17
C TYR A 186 10.07 -7.74 -8.08
N LEU A 187 11.04 -7.04 -8.64
CA LEU A 187 10.98 -5.62 -8.95
C LEU A 187 10.38 -5.47 -10.36
N LEU A 188 9.41 -4.58 -10.52
CA LEU A 188 8.93 -4.14 -11.82
C LEU A 188 9.36 -2.69 -12.05
N ALA A 189 10.14 -2.46 -13.10
CA ALA A 189 10.37 -1.11 -13.63
C ALA A 189 9.42 -0.87 -14.81
N THR A 190 8.70 0.25 -14.78
CA THR A 190 7.87 0.71 -15.90
C THR A 190 8.61 1.82 -16.63
N MET A 191 8.87 1.60 -17.92
CA MET A 191 9.62 2.51 -18.78
C MET A 191 8.69 2.99 -19.90
N ASP A 192 8.64 4.29 -20.10
CA ASP A 192 7.78 4.98 -21.05
C ASP A 192 8.62 5.91 -21.92
N SER A 193 8.05 6.40 -23.01
CA SER A 193 8.63 7.47 -23.83
C SER A 193 10.07 7.20 -24.27
N GLY A 194 10.33 5.99 -24.79
CA GLY A 194 11.60 5.69 -25.43
C GLY A 194 11.88 6.54 -26.67
N PRO A 195 13.09 6.46 -27.26
CA PRO A 195 13.48 7.30 -28.40
C PRO A 195 12.56 7.14 -29.62
N ASN A 196 11.93 5.97 -29.77
CA ASN A 196 10.97 5.68 -30.83
C ASN A 196 9.50 5.80 -30.38
N GLY A 197 9.26 6.32 -29.17
CA GLY A 197 7.94 6.28 -28.50
C GLY A 197 7.61 4.93 -27.85
N ASP A 198 8.52 3.96 -27.91
CA ASP A 198 8.31 2.63 -27.33
C ASP A 198 8.23 2.68 -25.80
N SER A 199 7.33 1.87 -25.24
CA SER A 199 7.25 1.61 -23.80
C SER A 199 7.54 0.14 -23.51
N PHE A 200 8.11 -0.16 -22.34
CA PHE A 200 8.30 -1.54 -21.92
C PHE A 200 8.24 -1.74 -20.40
N LEU A 201 7.91 -2.96 -20.03
CA LEU A 201 7.92 -3.46 -18.66
C LEU A 201 9.14 -4.33 -18.45
N ALA A 202 9.90 -4.04 -17.40
CA ALA A 202 11.09 -4.79 -17.01
C ALA A 202 10.92 -5.43 -15.63
N PRO A 203 10.30 -6.63 -15.54
CA PRO A 203 10.31 -7.39 -14.32
C PRO A 203 11.67 -8.07 -14.10
N ARG A 204 12.20 -7.96 -12.88
CA ARG A 204 13.48 -8.56 -12.47
C ARG A 204 13.37 -9.16 -11.07
N MET A 205 13.86 -10.39 -10.90
CA MET A 205 13.97 -10.98 -9.57
C MET A 205 15.23 -10.46 -8.88
N LEU A 206 15.05 -9.95 -7.66
CA LEU A 206 16.15 -9.44 -6.86
C LEU A 206 16.90 -10.59 -6.16
N PRO A 207 18.18 -10.39 -5.79
CA PRO A 207 18.92 -11.39 -5.06
C PRO A 207 18.38 -11.48 -3.63
N ASP A 208 18.33 -12.72 -3.13
CA ASP A 208 18.03 -12.99 -1.74
C ASP A 208 19.34 -13.11 -0.94
N LEU A 209 19.26 -12.89 0.37
CA LEU A 209 20.38 -13.11 1.28
C LEU A 209 20.54 -14.61 1.55
N GLY A 210 21.72 -15.14 1.24
CA GLY A 210 22.09 -16.50 1.62
C GLY A 210 22.38 -16.63 3.12
N GLU A 211 22.45 -17.86 3.61
CA GLU A 211 22.75 -18.16 5.03
C GLU A 211 24.09 -17.58 5.52
N GLY A 212 25.02 -17.31 4.60
CA GLY A 212 26.32 -16.69 4.86
C GLY A 212 26.32 -15.17 4.99
N GLY A 213 25.23 -14.48 4.63
CA GLY A 213 25.20 -13.02 4.49
C GLY A 213 25.50 -12.51 3.08
N ASP A 214 25.82 -13.41 2.15
CA ASP A 214 26.09 -13.06 0.74
C ASP A 214 24.80 -12.93 -0.07
N TYR A 215 24.73 -11.91 -0.91
CA TYR A 215 23.64 -11.74 -1.88
C TYR A 215 23.79 -12.73 -3.03
N ARG A 216 22.80 -13.61 -3.20
CA ARG A 216 22.81 -14.61 -4.27
C ARG A 216 21.78 -14.28 -5.33
N TRP A 217 22.26 -14.02 -6.54
CA TRP A 217 21.40 -13.85 -7.70
C TRP A 217 20.77 -15.19 -8.08
N PRO A 218 19.48 -15.20 -8.43
CA PRO A 218 18.82 -16.41 -8.91
C PRO A 218 19.46 -16.93 -10.20
N ALA A 219 19.86 -18.20 -10.22
CA ALA A 219 20.64 -18.81 -11.31
C ALA A 219 19.94 -18.77 -12.69
N PHE A 220 18.61 -18.67 -12.73
CA PHE A 220 17.80 -18.72 -13.95
C PHE A 220 17.56 -17.35 -14.63
N PHE A 221 18.12 -16.25 -14.10
CA PHE A 221 17.73 -14.88 -14.51
C PHE A 221 18.92 -14.02 -14.93
N ALA A 222 19.78 -14.57 -15.80
CA ALA A 222 20.93 -13.87 -16.33
C ALA A 222 20.57 -12.70 -17.29
N HIS A 223 19.37 -12.70 -17.88
CA HIS A 223 18.95 -11.70 -18.86
C HIS A 223 17.73 -10.89 -18.37
N PRO A 224 17.75 -9.56 -18.49
CA PRO A 224 16.60 -8.72 -18.16
C PRO A 224 15.45 -9.01 -19.13
N ILE A 225 14.28 -9.34 -18.58
CA ILE A 225 13.06 -9.53 -19.36
C ILE A 225 12.53 -8.15 -19.75
N ARG A 226 12.26 -7.93 -21.03
CA ARG A 226 11.61 -6.72 -21.54
C ARG A 226 10.33 -7.08 -22.27
N ILE A 227 9.20 -6.60 -21.77
CA ILE A 227 7.88 -6.81 -22.37
C ILE A 227 7.47 -5.49 -23.00
N ARG A 228 7.52 -5.42 -24.34
CA ARG A 228 7.17 -4.20 -25.07
C ARG A 228 5.66 -3.96 -25.06
N THR A 229 5.28 -2.69 -24.97
CA THR A 229 3.89 -2.24 -24.98
C THR A 229 3.76 -1.01 -25.86
N GLU A 230 2.66 -0.91 -26.59
CA GLU A 230 2.35 0.27 -27.42
C GLU A 230 1.77 1.43 -26.60
N SER A 231 1.21 1.14 -25.42
CA SER A 231 0.62 2.15 -24.54
C SER A 231 1.66 2.80 -23.63
N SER A 232 1.55 4.11 -23.42
CA SER A 232 2.33 4.83 -22.41
C SER A 232 2.05 4.30 -21.00
N LEU A 233 3.10 4.10 -20.22
CA LEU A 233 3.07 3.49 -18.90
C LEU A 233 3.34 4.52 -17.81
N TRP A 234 2.39 4.80 -16.92
CA TRP A 234 2.51 5.91 -15.97
C TRP A 234 2.77 5.49 -14.53
N CYS A 235 2.19 4.38 -14.09
CA CYS A 235 2.32 3.92 -12.71
C CYS A 235 2.18 2.41 -12.59
N SER A 236 2.73 1.87 -11.52
CA SER A 236 2.59 0.46 -11.15
C SER A 236 2.39 0.30 -9.64
N SER A 237 1.64 -0.73 -9.25
CA SER A 237 1.47 -1.12 -7.85
C SER A 237 1.49 -2.64 -7.72
N PRO A 238 2.25 -3.21 -6.77
CA PRO A 238 2.35 -4.66 -6.58
C PRO A 238 1.16 -5.19 -5.78
N CYS A 239 0.67 -6.38 -6.15
CA CYS A 239 -0.34 -7.07 -5.36
C CYS A 239 0.23 -7.39 -3.97
N PRO A 240 -0.47 -7.03 -2.88
CA PRO A 240 0.06 -7.15 -1.53
C PRO A 240 0.27 -8.60 -1.10
N GLU A 241 -0.52 -9.54 -1.63
CA GLU A 241 -0.51 -10.95 -1.26
C GLU A 241 -0.73 -11.81 -2.51
N GLY A 242 -0.20 -13.04 -2.49
CA GLY A 242 -0.36 -13.98 -3.59
C GLY A 242 0.68 -15.09 -3.57
N SER A 243 0.58 -16.01 -4.53
CA SER A 243 1.60 -17.04 -4.77
C SER A 243 2.54 -16.69 -5.92
N LYS A 244 2.20 -15.68 -6.72
CA LYS A 244 2.92 -15.23 -7.91
C LYS A 244 3.09 -13.72 -7.89
N ALA A 245 4.05 -13.22 -8.66
CA ALA A 245 4.18 -11.78 -8.84
C ALA A 245 3.00 -11.30 -9.70
N LEU A 246 2.24 -10.34 -9.17
CA LEU A 246 1.12 -9.71 -9.85
C LEU A 246 1.21 -8.21 -9.64
N PHE A 247 1.17 -7.45 -10.72
CA PHE A 247 1.23 -5.98 -10.70
C PHE A 247 0.01 -5.41 -11.39
N ALA A 248 -0.51 -4.31 -10.85
CA ALA A 248 -1.45 -3.44 -11.54
C ALA A 248 -0.67 -2.31 -12.20
N ILE A 249 -1.04 -1.94 -13.41
CA ILE A 249 -0.34 -0.95 -14.23
C ILE A 249 -1.36 0.03 -14.80
N GLY A 250 -1.15 1.32 -14.56
CA GLY A 250 -1.92 2.39 -15.17
C GLY A 250 -1.27 2.84 -16.47
N THR A 251 -2.03 2.83 -17.56
CA THR A 251 -1.56 3.20 -18.90
C THR A 251 -2.46 4.26 -19.54
N SER A 252 -2.02 4.81 -20.67
CA SER A 252 -2.85 5.66 -21.53
C SER A 252 -4.08 4.93 -22.08
N GLU A 253 -4.01 3.60 -22.16
CA GLU A 253 -5.05 2.73 -22.70
C GLU A 253 -5.94 2.10 -21.63
N GLY A 254 -5.70 2.43 -20.36
CA GLY A 254 -6.47 1.96 -19.23
C GLY A 254 -5.69 1.18 -18.18
N LEU A 255 -6.39 0.29 -17.48
CA LEU A 255 -5.82 -0.58 -16.46
C LEU A 255 -5.35 -1.89 -17.10
N GLN A 256 -4.11 -2.26 -16.82
CA GLN A 256 -3.53 -3.55 -17.19
C GLN A 256 -3.04 -4.28 -15.94
N THR A 257 -2.95 -5.59 -16.00
CA THR A 257 -2.27 -6.40 -14.98
C THR A 257 -1.18 -7.24 -15.59
N LEU A 258 -0.03 -7.27 -14.93
CA LEU A 258 1.09 -8.11 -15.30
C LEU A 258 1.25 -9.21 -14.25
N GLU A 259 0.99 -10.46 -14.64
CA GLU A 259 1.20 -11.64 -13.79
C GLU A 259 2.39 -12.43 -14.33
N GLY A 260 3.27 -12.90 -13.45
CA GLY A 260 4.33 -13.78 -13.91
C GLY A 260 5.09 -14.49 -12.81
N LEU A 261 5.85 -15.48 -13.26
CA LEU A 261 6.80 -16.25 -12.47
C LEU A 261 7.88 -16.75 -13.42
N GLY A 262 9.15 -16.58 -13.04
CA GLY A 262 10.23 -17.00 -13.93
C GLY A 262 10.30 -16.13 -15.18
N SER A 263 10.49 -16.82 -16.30
CA SER A 263 10.48 -16.23 -17.64
C SER A 263 9.07 -16.05 -18.21
N TYR A 264 8.04 -16.54 -17.52
CA TYR A 264 6.66 -16.52 -18.01
C TYR A 264 5.92 -15.31 -17.43
N TRP A 265 5.55 -14.39 -18.31
CA TRP A 265 4.81 -13.18 -17.97
C TRP A 265 3.61 -13.03 -18.90
N ALA A 266 2.45 -12.77 -18.30
CA ALA A 266 1.20 -12.53 -18.99
C ALA A 266 0.72 -11.11 -18.69
N LEU A 267 0.65 -10.29 -19.74
CA LEU A 267 0.08 -8.96 -19.69
C LEU A 267 -1.39 -9.03 -20.12
N LEU A 268 -2.30 -8.56 -19.26
CA LEU A 268 -3.74 -8.61 -19.48
C LEU A 268 -4.37 -7.22 -19.33
N LYS A 269 -5.02 -6.73 -20.38
CA LYS A 269 -5.84 -5.51 -20.32
C LYS A 269 -7.15 -5.80 -19.59
N LYS A 270 -7.55 -4.92 -18.65
CA LYS A 270 -8.79 -5.05 -17.89
C LYS A 270 -9.92 -4.23 -18.53
N PRO A 271 -11.15 -4.75 -18.51
CA PRO A 271 -12.31 -4.04 -19.05
C PRO A 271 -12.63 -2.81 -18.19
N PHE A 272 -13.19 -1.77 -18.81
CA PHE A 272 -13.73 -0.58 -18.16
C PHE A 272 -15.25 -0.66 -18.00
N ALA A 273 -15.82 0.20 -17.16
CA ALA A 273 -17.24 0.14 -16.77
C ALA A 273 -18.22 0.26 -17.95
N ASN A 274 -17.80 0.84 -19.08
CA ASN A 274 -18.62 0.92 -20.28
C ASN A 274 -18.44 -0.28 -21.23
N ASP A 275 -17.53 -1.21 -20.97
CA ASP A 275 -17.30 -2.41 -21.79
C ASP A 275 -18.30 -3.54 -21.49
N VAL A 276 -19.08 -3.40 -20.41
CA VAL A 276 -20.01 -4.43 -19.91
C VAL A 276 -21.48 -4.07 -20.14
N ILE A 277 -21.81 -2.81 -20.44
CA ILE A 277 -23.21 -2.35 -20.46
C ILE A 277 -23.99 -2.84 -21.70
N THR A 278 -23.33 -3.23 -22.79
CA THR A 278 -24.04 -3.54 -24.06
C THR A 278 -23.69 -4.88 -24.71
N GLY A 279 -22.83 -5.72 -24.10
CA GLY A 279 -22.46 -7.03 -24.67
C GLY A 279 -21.81 -6.96 -26.07
N LYS A 280 -21.50 -5.76 -26.57
CA LYS A 280 -20.74 -5.51 -27.78
C LYS A 280 -19.50 -4.71 -27.39
N PRO A 281 -18.28 -5.20 -27.68
CA PRO A 281 -17.09 -4.40 -27.47
C PRO A 281 -17.23 -3.12 -28.29
N THR A 282 -17.18 -1.95 -27.66
CA THR A 282 -17.08 -0.68 -28.38
C THR A 282 -15.76 -0.70 -29.13
N SER A 283 -15.80 -0.95 -30.44
CA SER A 283 -14.62 -1.19 -31.28
C SER A 283 -13.71 0.02 -31.43
N HIS A 284 -14.20 1.24 -31.15
CA HIS A 284 -13.37 2.43 -31.07
C HIS A 284 -13.96 3.40 -30.03
N ARG A 285 -13.34 3.50 -28.85
CA ARG A 285 -13.37 4.77 -28.11
C ARG A 285 -12.24 5.62 -28.63
N ARG A 286 -12.41 6.94 -28.68
CA ARG A 286 -11.26 7.83 -28.87
C ARG A 286 -10.30 7.56 -27.71
N THR A 287 -9.10 7.10 -28.05
CA THR A 287 -7.96 6.93 -27.15
C THR A 287 -7.68 8.19 -26.32
N ASP A 288 -8.12 9.35 -26.82
CA ASP A 288 -8.01 10.66 -26.16
C ASP A 288 -9.09 10.96 -25.11
N SER A 289 -9.99 10.03 -24.79
CA SER A 289 -10.98 10.26 -23.73
C SER A 289 -10.32 10.16 -22.35
N SER A 290 -10.44 11.22 -21.54
CA SER A 290 -9.86 11.29 -20.18
C SER A 290 -10.29 10.15 -19.24
N HIS A 291 -11.35 9.41 -19.61
CA HIS A 291 -11.88 8.22 -18.94
C HIS A 291 -11.05 6.94 -19.16
N ALA A 292 -10.06 6.94 -20.05
CA ALA A 292 -9.14 5.81 -20.26
C ALA A 292 -7.76 6.04 -19.60
N LEU A 293 -7.46 7.28 -19.23
CA LEU A 293 -6.15 7.71 -18.78
C LEU A 293 -5.97 7.40 -17.28
N VAL A 294 -5.40 6.23 -16.95
CA VAL A 294 -5.19 5.78 -15.57
C VAL A 294 -3.85 6.29 -15.03
N ALA A 295 -3.91 7.38 -14.27
CA ALA A 295 -2.74 8.07 -13.72
C ALA A 295 -2.19 7.43 -12.44
N SER A 296 -3.03 6.75 -11.65
CA SER A 296 -2.62 6.09 -10.42
C SER A 296 -3.32 4.74 -10.25
N VAL A 297 -2.60 3.76 -9.69
CA VAL A 297 -3.14 2.45 -9.33
C VAL A 297 -2.71 2.05 -7.93
N GLU A 298 -3.61 1.42 -7.18
CA GLU A 298 -3.33 0.92 -5.83
C GLU A 298 -4.20 -0.30 -5.50
N TRP A 299 -3.63 -1.28 -4.80
CA TRP A 299 -4.38 -2.47 -4.38
C TRP A 299 -5.09 -2.24 -3.04
N LEU A 300 -6.42 -2.36 -3.03
CA LEU A 300 -7.22 -2.36 -1.79
C LEU A 300 -7.25 -3.73 -1.11
N SER A 301 -7.06 -4.79 -1.88
CA SER A 301 -6.93 -6.19 -1.43
C SER A 301 -6.26 -7.00 -2.53
N ALA A 302 -5.99 -8.29 -2.32
CA ALA A 302 -5.43 -9.16 -3.36
C ALA A 302 -6.31 -9.32 -4.62
N HIS A 303 -7.55 -8.82 -4.61
CA HIS A 303 -8.51 -8.96 -5.70
C HIS A 303 -9.13 -7.64 -6.17
N VAL A 304 -8.90 -6.54 -5.46
CA VAL A 304 -9.55 -5.26 -5.77
C VAL A 304 -8.49 -4.20 -6.01
N ILE A 305 -8.50 -3.65 -7.21
CA ILE A 305 -7.61 -2.57 -7.63
C ILE A 305 -8.42 -1.27 -7.64
N ALA A 306 -7.91 -0.23 -6.98
CA ALA A 306 -8.36 1.13 -7.17
C ALA A 306 -7.52 1.79 -8.27
N ALA A 307 -8.19 2.42 -9.23
CA ALA A 307 -7.57 3.14 -10.33
C ALA A 307 -8.09 4.58 -10.35
N GLY A 308 -7.16 5.53 -10.33
CA GLY A 308 -7.40 6.96 -10.38
C GLY A 308 -7.12 7.52 -11.77
N LEU A 309 -8.00 8.41 -12.22
CA LEU A 309 -8.00 8.92 -13.58
C LEU A 309 -7.71 10.41 -13.60
N LYS A 310 -7.22 10.88 -14.76
CA LYS A 310 -6.98 12.30 -14.99
C LYS A 310 -8.27 13.14 -15.02
N ASP A 311 -9.41 12.52 -15.24
CA ASP A 311 -10.73 13.17 -15.23
C ASP A 311 -11.32 13.35 -13.81
N SER A 312 -10.58 12.99 -12.76
CA SER A 312 -10.95 12.95 -11.33
C SER A 312 -11.66 11.68 -10.83
N ALA A 313 -12.09 10.79 -11.72
CA ALA A 313 -12.79 9.57 -11.30
C ALA A 313 -11.84 8.60 -10.59
N VAL A 314 -12.38 7.87 -9.61
CA VAL A 314 -11.74 6.70 -9.03
C VAL A 314 -12.68 5.51 -9.19
N PHE A 315 -12.24 4.50 -9.93
CA PHE A 315 -12.98 3.25 -10.09
C PHE A 315 -12.27 2.10 -9.39
N LEU A 316 -13.07 1.10 -9.03
CA LEU A 316 -12.62 -0.15 -8.48
C LEU A 316 -12.80 -1.25 -9.52
N HIS A 317 -11.77 -2.07 -9.71
CA HIS A 317 -11.83 -3.28 -10.52
C HIS A 317 -11.71 -4.50 -9.60
N ASP A 318 -12.68 -5.42 -9.65
CA ASP A 318 -12.65 -6.68 -8.91
C ASP A 318 -12.26 -7.82 -9.84
N LEU A 319 -11.10 -8.43 -9.59
CA LEU A 319 -10.55 -9.52 -10.39
C LEU A 319 -11.42 -10.78 -10.36
N ARG A 320 -12.24 -10.98 -9.33
CA ARG A 320 -13.07 -12.19 -9.19
C ARG A 320 -14.27 -12.16 -10.12
N SER A 321 -14.88 -10.99 -10.28
CA SER A 321 -16.03 -10.79 -11.16
C SER A 321 -15.62 -10.29 -12.55
N GLY A 322 -14.41 -9.75 -12.68
CA GLY A 322 -13.98 -8.99 -13.86
C GLY A 322 -14.71 -7.64 -13.99
N GLY A 323 -15.52 -7.28 -13.00
CA GLY A 323 -16.36 -6.09 -13.03
C GLY A 323 -15.60 -4.83 -12.56
N THR A 324 -16.01 -3.69 -13.11
CA THR A 324 -15.55 -2.36 -12.69
C THR A 324 -16.70 -1.50 -12.23
N ALA A 325 -16.47 -0.66 -11.23
CA ALA A 325 -17.43 0.34 -10.78
C ALA A 325 -16.72 1.64 -10.40
N THR A 326 -17.15 2.76 -10.98
CA THR A 326 -16.76 4.09 -10.51
C THR A 326 -17.40 4.33 -9.14
N ARG A 327 -16.60 4.66 -8.13
CA ARG A 327 -17.07 4.81 -6.75
C ARG A 327 -16.95 6.23 -6.22
N LEU A 328 -15.93 6.98 -6.66
CA LEU A 328 -15.62 8.29 -6.12
C LEU A 328 -15.25 9.25 -7.27
N GLN A 329 -15.39 10.53 -7.01
CA GLN A 329 -14.89 11.64 -7.82
C GLN A 329 -14.07 12.56 -6.91
N HIS A 330 -12.80 12.72 -7.22
CA HIS A 330 -11.92 13.65 -6.53
C HIS A 330 -12.16 15.08 -7.05
N PRO A 331 -11.79 16.17 -6.36
CA PRO A 331 -11.95 17.52 -6.91
C PRO A 331 -11.05 17.82 -8.11
N HIS A 332 -9.92 17.12 -8.20
CA HIS A 332 -8.90 17.34 -9.24
C HIS A 332 -8.52 16.02 -9.93
N ALA A 333 -7.73 16.12 -11.00
CA ALA A 333 -7.11 14.97 -11.63
C ALA A 333 -6.33 14.14 -10.59
N VAL A 334 -6.57 12.84 -10.54
CA VAL A 334 -5.94 11.98 -9.53
C VAL A 334 -4.47 11.76 -9.88
N THR A 335 -3.58 12.08 -8.95
CA THR A 335 -2.13 11.95 -9.13
C THR A 335 -1.60 10.70 -8.45
N LYS A 336 -2.07 10.41 -7.22
CA LYS A 336 -1.63 9.23 -6.45
C LYS A 336 -2.72 8.76 -5.49
N ILE A 337 -2.86 7.45 -5.32
CA ILE A 337 -3.78 6.79 -4.40
C ILE A 337 -2.98 5.93 -3.44
N ARG A 338 -3.32 5.98 -2.15
CA ARG A 338 -2.77 5.07 -1.13
C ARG A 338 -3.87 4.49 -0.26
N ARG A 339 -3.80 3.18 -0.04
CA ARG A 339 -4.76 2.46 0.81
C ARG A 339 -4.45 2.68 2.28
N VAL A 340 -5.44 3.13 3.07
CA VAL A 340 -5.32 3.21 4.54
C VAL A 340 -5.74 1.89 5.18
N ASP A 341 -6.91 1.38 4.79
CA ASP A 341 -7.47 0.12 5.27
C ASP A 341 -8.37 -0.50 4.18
N PRO A 342 -9.10 -1.61 4.41
CA PRO A 342 -9.97 -2.20 3.38
C PRO A 342 -11.08 -1.29 2.84
N TYR A 343 -11.44 -0.22 3.55
CA TYR A 343 -12.57 0.66 3.23
C TYR A 343 -12.16 2.11 3.01
N ARG A 344 -11.02 2.54 3.55
CA ARG A 344 -10.53 3.91 3.43
C ARG A 344 -9.28 4.00 2.57
N MET A 345 -9.23 5.04 1.76
CA MET A 345 -8.07 5.39 0.94
C MET A 345 -7.86 6.89 0.94
N VAL A 346 -6.60 7.31 0.81
CA VAL A 346 -6.23 8.69 0.55
C VAL A 346 -5.96 8.85 -0.93
N VAL A 347 -6.51 9.92 -1.51
CA VAL A 347 -6.35 10.28 -2.90
C VAL A 347 -5.77 11.70 -2.94
N ALA A 348 -4.65 11.84 -3.62
CA ALA A 348 -4.09 13.13 -3.99
C ALA A 348 -4.55 13.51 -5.38
N GLY A 349 -4.83 14.80 -5.53
CA GLY A 349 -4.97 15.49 -6.78
C GLY A 349 -3.82 16.46 -6.97
N LEU A 350 -3.99 17.38 -7.92
CA LEU A 350 -3.02 18.45 -8.17
C LEU A 350 -2.82 19.32 -6.92
N ASN A 351 -3.92 19.84 -6.37
CA ASN A 351 -3.90 20.80 -5.26
C ASN A 351 -4.79 20.37 -4.08
N SER A 352 -5.13 19.09 -3.98
CA SER A 352 -5.97 18.60 -2.89
C SER A 352 -5.53 17.22 -2.44
N LEU A 353 -5.67 16.97 -1.14
CA LEU A 353 -5.41 15.69 -0.52
C LEU A 353 -6.61 15.33 0.34
N GLN A 354 -7.28 14.23 0.02
CA GLN A 354 -8.54 13.85 0.65
C GLN A 354 -8.60 12.35 0.93
N MET A 355 -9.12 11.99 2.10
CA MET A 355 -9.41 10.62 2.48
C MET A 355 -10.89 10.31 2.23
N TYR A 356 -11.16 9.15 1.64
CA TYR A 356 -12.52 8.68 1.35
C TYR A 356 -12.80 7.35 2.03
N ASP A 357 -14.07 7.10 2.37
CA ASP A 357 -14.58 5.79 2.77
C ASP A 357 -15.47 5.21 1.66
N ILE A 358 -15.03 4.11 1.05
CA ILE A 358 -15.70 3.48 -0.10
C ILE A 358 -17.05 2.86 0.23
N ARG A 359 -17.41 2.75 1.52
CA ARG A 359 -18.72 2.24 1.96
C ARG A 359 -19.82 3.27 1.81
N TYR A 360 -19.45 4.55 1.74
CA TYR A 360 -20.37 5.68 1.62
C TYR A 360 -20.09 6.48 0.32
N PRO A 361 -20.11 5.84 -0.86
CA PRO A 361 -19.94 6.57 -2.12
C PRO A 361 -21.13 7.51 -2.31
N ALA A 362 -20.88 8.73 -2.79
CA ALA A 362 -21.96 9.68 -3.06
C ALA A 362 -22.90 9.13 -4.14
N ASN A 363 -24.20 9.27 -3.91
CA ASN A 363 -25.20 9.05 -4.96
C ASN A 363 -25.13 10.24 -5.94
N GLY A 364 -24.98 9.98 -7.24
CA GLY A 364 -24.98 11.04 -8.27
C GLY A 364 -23.61 11.42 -8.85
N LEU A 365 -22.70 10.45 -9.01
CA LEU A 365 -21.44 10.68 -9.74
C LEU A 365 -21.71 11.19 -11.15
N GLN A 366 -20.98 12.23 -11.57
CA GLN A 366 -21.07 12.76 -12.94
C GLN A 366 -20.61 11.69 -13.94
N ARG A 367 -21.32 11.53 -15.06
CA ARG A 367 -20.94 10.53 -16.08
C ARG A 367 -19.57 10.84 -16.70
N ASN A 368 -19.28 12.11 -16.93
CA ASN A 368 -18.02 12.60 -17.47
C ASN A 368 -17.50 13.75 -16.61
N PRO A 369 -16.86 13.47 -15.46
CA PRO A 369 -16.31 14.53 -14.63
C PRO A 369 -15.22 15.29 -15.38
N ASN A 370 -15.14 16.60 -15.13
CA ASN A 370 -14.07 17.43 -15.66
C ASN A 370 -13.61 18.39 -14.56
N PRO A 371 -12.47 18.13 -13.90
CA PRO A 371 -12.03 18.88 -12.73
C PRO A 371 -11.72 20.36 -13.01
N ASN A 372 -11.54 20.73 -14.27
CA ASN A 372 -11.25 22.11 -14.67
C ASN A 372 -12.52 22.96 -14.85
N ARG A 373 -13.71 22.35 -14.80
CA ARG A 373 -14.98 23.07 -14.95
C ARG A 373 -15.54 23.48 -13.58
N PRO A 374 -16.12 24.68 -13.45
CA PRO A 374 -16.72 25.13 -12.19
C PRO A 374 -17.96 24.30 -11.80
N SER A 375 -18.61 23.64 -12.76
CA SER A 375 -19.74 22.74 -12.52
C SER A 375 -19.34 21.34 -12.06
N HIS A 376 -18.04 21.09 -11.86
CA HIS A 376 -17.56 19.81 -11.39
C HIS A 376 -17.97 19.56 -9.93
N THR A 377 -18.46 18.36 -9.67
CA THR A 377 -18.85 17.95 -8.32
C THR A 377 -17.93 16.83 -7.86
N SER A 378 -17.31 17.00 -6.69
CA SER A 378 -16.53 15.95 -6.04
C SER A 378 -17.37 15.17 -5.03
N THR A 379 -16.99 13.92 -4.79
CA THR A 379 -17.51 13.14 -3.67
C THR A 379 -17.12 13.80 -2.35
N ARG A 380 -18.02 13.80 -1.37
CA ARG A 380 -17.72 14.32 -0.04
C ARG A 380 -16.61 13.46 0.60
N PRO A 381 -15.46 14.06 0.97
CA PRO A 381 -14.41 13.32 1.63
C PRO A 381 -14.80 12.96 3.07
N TYR A 382 -14.24 11.86 3.57
CA TYR A 382 -14.29 11.52 4.99
C TYR A 382 -13.44 12.49 5.81
N LEU A 383 -12.27 12.86 5.28
CA LEU A 383 -11.33 13.79 5.88
C LEU A 383 -10.58 14.55 4.78
N SER A 384 -10.35 15.84 4.99
CA SER A 384 -9.53 16.68 4.10
C SER A 384 -8.30 17.16 4.86
N PHE A 385 -7.15 17.18 4.21
CA PHE A 385 -5.91 17.72 4.77
C PHE A 385 -5.80 19.17 4.32
N SER A 386 -6.28 20.12 5.14
CA SER A 386 -6.41 21.53 4.74
C SER A 386 -5.08 22.21 4.50
N ASP A 387 -4.04 21.87 5.27
CA ASP A 387 -2.73 22.55 5.20
C ASP A 387 -1.85 21.99 4.07
N TYR A 388 -2.43 21.15 3.21
CA TYR A 388 -1.79 20.62 2.01
C TYR A 388 -1.91 21.61 0.85
N TYR A 389 -0.86 22.40 0.65
CA TYR A 389 -0.76 23.36 -0.46
C TYR A 389 0.56 23.17 -1.21
N PRO A 390 0.60 22.27 -2.20
CA PRO A 390 1.81 22.07 -2.98
C PRO A 390 1.97 23.13 -4.09
N GLU A 391 3.17 23.68 -4.25
CA GLU A 391 3.55 24.42 -5.48
C GLU A 391 3.84 23.45 -6.64
N VAL A 392 4.49 22.32 -6.32
CA VAL A 392 4.79 21.21 -7.23
C VAL A 392 4.16 19.95 -6.66
N ILE A 393 3.55 19.10 -7.51
CA ILE A 393 2.91 17.84 -7.10
C ILE A 393 3.90 17.00 -6.29
N PRO A 394 3.75 16.90 -4.97
CA PRO A 394 4.71 16.24 -4.12
C PRO A 394 4.40 14.75 -4.10
N ASP A 395 5.43 13.96 -3.80
CA ASP A 395 5.18 12.58 -3.42
C ASP A 395 4.60 12.52 -1.99
N PHE A 396 3.73 11.55 -1.76
CA PHE A 396 3.20 11.27 -0.42
C PHE A 396 3.12 9.77 -0.16
N ASP A 397 3.24 9.39 1.10
CA ASP A 397 3.00 8.02 1.55
C ASP A 397 2.36 8.01 2.93
N LEU A 398 1.84 6.86 3.34
CA LEU A 398 1.15 6.75 4.61
C LEU A 398 1.56 5.49 5.38
N SER A 399 1.49 5.58 6.71
CA SER A 399 1.69 4.45 7.62
C SER A 399 0.41 4.21 8.41
N PRO A 400 -0.39 3.18 8.03
CA PRO A 400 -1.58 2.80 8.79
C PRO A 400 -1.23 2.31 10.20
N GLU A 401 0.00 1.81 10.42
CA GLU A 401 0.48 1.38 11.74
C GLU A 401 0.65 2.59 12.67
N LEU A 402 1.33 3.63 12.21
CA LEU A 402 1.55 4.86 12.97
C LEU A 402 0.34 5.79 12.96
N GLY A 403 -0.58 5.63 12.01
CA GLY A 403 -1.69 6.57 11.84
C GLY A 403 -1.24 7.91 11.26
N LEU A 404 -0.14 7.93 10.51
CA LEU A 404 0.47 9.14 9.96
C LEU A 404 0.50 9.12 8.43
N LEU A 405 0.40 10.30 7.84
CA LEU A 405 0.66 10.56 6.42
C LEU A 405 1.83 11.52 6.32
N ALA A 406 2.75 11.26 5.40
CA ALA A 406 3.88 12.14 5.10
C ALA A 406 3.74 12.65 3.68
N SER A 407 3.94 13.95 3.49
CA SER A 407 3.96 14.60 2.19
C SER A 407 5.19 15.49 2.05
N GLY A 408 5.74 15.56 0.84
CA GLY A 408 6.67 16.61 0.50
C GLY A 408 5.96 17.96 0.51
N HIS A 409 6.65 18.99 0.97
CA HIS A 409 6.22 20.37 0.85
C HIS A 409 7.38 21.19 0.30
N GLN A 410 7.09 21.90 -0.77
CA GLN A 410 8.00 22.85 -1.38
C GLN A 410 7.25 24.18 -1.50
N ALA A 411 7.78 25.19 -0.84
CA ALA A 411 7.30 26.56 -0.91
C ALA A 411 8.48 27.51 -1.10
N SER A 412 8.64 28.08 -2.31
CA SER A 412 9.71 29.01 -2.71
C SER A 412 11.15 28.55 -2.35
N ASP A 413 11.57 28.65 -1.08
CA ASP A 413 12.88 28.23 -0.57
C ASP A 413 12.81 27.16 0.56
N ASP A 414 11.62 26.80 1.02
CA ASP A 414 11.39 25.83 2.09
C ASP A 414 11.05 24.44 1.50
N CYS A 415 12.02 23.53 1.56
CA CYS A 415 11.82 22.11 1.23
C CYS A 415 11.74 21.29 2.53
N LYS A 416 10.52 20.93 2.96
CA LYS A 416 10.26 20.24 4.24
C LYS A 416 9.30 19.06 4.03
N VAL A 417 9.33 18.10 4.95
CA VAL A 417 8.33 17.02 4.98
C VAL A 417 7.22 17.40 5.95
N GLN A 418 5.98 17.48 5.48
CA GLN A 418 4.82 17.66 6.34
C GLN A 418 4.30 16.29 6.81
N LEU A 419 3.97 16.19 8.09
CA LEU A 419 3.28 15.04 8.67
C LEU A 419 1.85 15.41 9.01
N PHE A 420 0.91 14.50 8.77
CA PHE A 420 -0.51 14.67 9.08
C PHE A 420 -1.06 13.46 9.85
N SER A 421 -1.99 13.70 10.77
CA SER A 421 -2.75 12.61 11.43
C SER A 421 -3.78 12.04 10.44
N LEU A 422 -3.76 10.72 10.22
CA LEU A 422 -4.80 10.04 9.43
C LEU A 422 -6.18 10.05 10.10
N ARG A 423 -6.27 10.52 11.36
CA ARG A 423 -7.52 10.57 12.10
C ARG A 423 -8.14 11.95 12.06
N THR A 424 -7.38 13.00 12.39
CA THR A 424 -7.89 14.37 12.48
C THR A 424 -7.65 15.19 11.24
N GLY A 425 -6.66 14.81 10.41
CA GLY A 425 -6.25 15.56 9.22
C GLY A 425 -5.30 16.71 9.52
N ASP A 426 -5.04 16.97 10.80
CA ASP A 426 -4.19 18.09 11.23
C ASP A 426 -2.72 17.77 11.05
N GLN A 427 -1.93 18.82 10.85
CA GLN A 427 -0.48 18.72 10.78
C GLN A 427 0.11 18.32 12.15
N VAL A 428 1.03 17.36 12.14
CA VAL A 428 1.74 16.86 13.31
C VAL A 428 3.12 17.50 13.39
N SER A 429 3.41 18.19 14.49
CA SER A 429 4.75 18.73 14.76
C SER A 429 5.71 17.60 15.12
N SER A 430 6.85 17.58 14.45
CA SER A 430 7.90 16.56 14.62
C SER A 430 9.28 17.15 14.30
N PRO A 431 10.38 16.53 14.77
CA PRO A 431 11.73 16.86 14.29
C PRO A 431 11.84 16.80 12.76
N LEU A 432 11.14 15.85 12.13
CA LEU A 432 11.04 15.70 10.67
C LEU A 432 10.45 16.95 10.00
N SER A 433 9.34 17.48 10.53
CA SER A 433 8.70 18.69 9.98
C SER A 433 9.51 19.98 10.14
N LYS A 434 10.48 19.98 11.06
CA LYS A 434 11.37 21.12 11.32
C LYS A 434 12.63 21.07 10.47
N TYR A 435 12.97 19.92 9.91
CA TYR A 435 14.17 19.74 9.11
C TYR A 435 13.96 20.26 7.68
N GLN A 436 14.89 21.11 7.24
CA GLN A 436 14.89 21.68 5.89
C GLN A 436 15.89 20.93 5.01
N TYR A 437 15.41 20.45 3.87
CA TYR A 437 16.23 19.85 2.83
C TYR A 437 16.77 20.93 1.90
N SER A 438 17.94 20.67 1.29
CA SER A 438 18.53 21.58 0.31
C SER A 438 17.83 21.54 -1.05
N HIS A 439 17.18 20.43 -1.37
CA HIS A 439 16.43 20.23 -2.61
C HIS A 439 15.03 19.70 -2.31
N SER A 440 14.14 19.84 -3.29
CA SER A 440 12.79 19.31 -3.22
C SER A 440 12.79 17.80 -2.96
N ILE A 441 11.77 17.36 -2.23
CA ILE A 441 11.59 15.96 -1.89
C ILE A 441 11.02 15.25 -3.10
N SER A 442 11.76 14.27 -3.61
CA SER A 442 11.37 13.55 -4.82
C SER A 442 10.57 12.29 -4.52
N SER A 443 10.86 11.60 -3.41
CA SER A 443 10.17 10.39 -3.00
C SER A 443 10.05 10.26 -1.49
N LEU A 444 8.89 9.75 -1.05
CA LEU A 444 8.62 9.40 0.34
C LEU A 444 8.12 7.97 0.41
N ARG A 445 8.71 7.16 1.31
CA ARG A 445 8.30 5.77 1.49
C ARG A 445 8.29 5.37 2.96
N PHE A 446 7.12 5.05 3.49
CA PHE A 446 7.03 4.43 4.81
C PHE A 446 7.40 2.96 4.73
N GLU A 447 8.17 2.51 5.70
CA GLU A 447 8.50 1.10 5.91
C GLU A 447 7.80 0.64 7.19
N SER A 448 7.11 -0.50 7.11
CA SER A 448 6.52 -1.13 8.28
C SER A 448 7.61 -1.79 9.11
N GLY A 449 7.51 -1.69 10.43
CA GLY A 449 8.41 -2.37 11.36
C GLY A 449 8.10 -3.87 11.45
N GLU A 450 8.22 -4.59 10.33
CA GLU A 450 8.03 -6.04 10.35
C GLU A 450 9.25 -6.75 10.93
N LYS A 451 8.97 -7.83 11.69
CA LYS A 451 9.99 -8.70 12.28
C LYS A 451 10.67 -9.59 11.23
N SER A 452 11.07 -9.05 10.08
CA SER A 452 12.07 -9.75 9.29
C SER A 452 13.39 -9.74 10.08
N PHE A 453 14.23 -10.76 9.90
CA PHE A 453 15.47 -10.88 10.69
C PHE A 453 16.44 -9.70 10.48
N GLN A 454 16.24 -8.88 9.43
CA GLN A 454 17.18 -7.84 8.97
C GLN A 454 16.53 -6.55 8.42
N GLY A 455 15.20 -6.42 8.40
CA GLY A 455 14.50 -5.16 8.11
C GLY A 455 14.51 -4.21 9.31
N PRO A 456 14.08 -2.93 9.14
CA PRO A 456 14.00 -2.00 10.26
C PRO A 456 13.03 -2.57 11.30
N GLN A 457 13.54 -2.78 12.53
CA GLN A 457 12.77 -3.40 13.61
C GLN A 457 11.69 -2.46 14.15
N THR A 458 11.90 -1.16 13.96
CA THR A 458 10.96 -0.08 14.16
C THR A 458 10.47 0.37 12.79
N PRO A 459 9.28 0.99 12.69
CA PRO A 459 8.91 1.64 11.45
C PRO A 459 9.99 2.66 11.04
N SER A 460 10.02 3.04 9.77
CA SER A 460 10.92 4.08 9.27
C SER A 460 10.26 4.83 8.12
N LEU A 461 10.77 6.00 7.80
CA LEU A 461 10.40 6.77 6.63
C LEU A 461 11.68 7.04 5.82
N LEU A 462 11.71 6.56 4.58
CA LEU A 462 12.73 6.93 3.62
C LEU A 462 12.33 8.23 2.94
N VAL A 463 13.25 9.19 2.93
CA VAL A 463 13.09 10.49 2.29
C VAL A 463 14.21 10.67 1.29
N CYS A 464 13.84 10.96 0.04
CA CYS A 464 14.80 11.27 -1.01
C CYS A 464 14.78 12.75 -1.35
N SER A 465 15.97 13.34 -1.41
CA SER A 465 16.20 14.70 -1.87
C SER A 465 17.44 14.68 -2.77
N SER A 466 17.25 15.00 -4.05
CA SER A 466 18.29 14.89 -5.09
C SER A 466 18.95 13.48 -5.09
N ALA A 467 20.26 13.37 -4.86
CA ALA A 467 21.02 12.11 -4.84
C ALA A 467 21.07 11.41 -3.47
N THR A 468 20.42 11.97 -2.45
CA THR A 468 20.54 11.49 -1.06
C THR A 468 19.32 10.70 -0.62
N VAL A 469 19.56 9.65 0.16
CA VAL A 469 18.52 8.87 0.84
C VAL A 469 18.72 9.00 2.35
N ASP A 470 17.75 9.61 2.99
CA ASP A 470 17.66 9.75 4.42
C ASP A 470 16.64 8.76 4.99
N GLU A 471 16.97 8.17 6.13
CA GLU A 471 16.10 7.30 6.91
C GLU A 471 15.72 8.02 8.20
N TRP A 472 14.43 8.13 8.45
CA TRP A 472 13.86 8.65 9.68
C TRP A 472 13.30 7.49 10.49
N ILE A 473 13.88 7.25 11.67
CA ILE A 473 13.57 6.10 12.52
C ILE A 473 12.80 6.60 13.75
N TRP A 474 11.65 5.96 14.02
CA TRP A 474 10.77 6.28 15.16
C TRP A 474 11.19 5.62 16.46
#